data_AF-A0A1Q4W4H0-F1
#
_entry.id   AF-A0A1Q4W4H0-F1
#
_cell.length_a   1.000
_cell.length_b   1.000
_cell.length_c   1.000
_cell.angle_alpha   90.00
_cell.angle_beta   90.00
_cell.angle_gamma   90.00
#
_symmetry.space_group_name_H-M   'P 1'
#
loop_
_entity.id
_entity.type
_entity.pdbx_description
1 polymer ?
#
loop_
_entity_poly.entity_id
_entity_poly.type
_entity_poly.pdbx_seq_one_letter_code
_entity_poly.pdbx_strand_id
1 'polypeptide(L)'
;MQCSRVRTAVSARLDGEELPPGVTGGLLDAHLAGCADCRLWSERAARLQQLTSAAARQAADATDAPGTLTPGALASDALKPRALASGALASDGLLDRLRRSAAHGDGEDRSHHQKSFGRSGPAADTRGDGDRDR
;
A
#
# COMPACT_ATOMS: atom_id res chain seq x y z
N MET A 1 -8.49 12.94 -6.49
CA MET A 1 -8.80 11.49 -6.67
C MET A 1 -8.69 10.77 -5.35
N GLN A 2 -9.36 9.62 -5.22
CA GLN A 2 -9.32 8.78 -4.03
C GLN A 2 -7.99 7.99 -3.98
N CYS A 3 -7.37 7.88 -2.80
CA CYS A 3 -6.08 7.21 -2.62
C CYS A 3 -6.13 5.74 -3.07
N SER A 4 -7.25 5.04 -2.87
CA SER A 4 -7.44 3.66 -3.34
C SER A 4 -7.26 3.55 -4.85
N ARG A 5 -7.90 4.42 -5.63
CA ARG A 5 -7.81 4.46 -7.09
C ARG A 5 -6.40 4.79 -7.57
N VAL A 6 -5.71 5.67 -6.85
CA VAL A 6 -4.30 6.00 -7.13
C VAL A 6 -3.40 4.79 -6.89
N ARG A 7 -3.59 4.05 -5.79
CA ARG A 7 -2.82 2.82 -5.53
C ARG A 7 -3.01 1.79 -6.63
N THR A 8 -4.25 1.59 -7.11
CA THR A 8 -4.51 0.73 -8.27
C THR A 8 -3.77 1.21 -9.52
N ALA A 9 -3.80 2.51 -9.82
CA ALA A 9 -3.13 3.07 -10.99
C ALA A 9 -1.61 2.94 -10.92
N VAL A 10 -1.01 3.08 -9.73
CA VAL A 10 0.42 2.84 -9.53
C VAL A 10 0.77 1.37 -9.69
N SER A 11 -0.03 0.44 -9.14
CA SER A 11 0.19 -1.00 -9.34
C SER A 11 0.19 -1.34 -10.84
N ALA A 12 -0.86 -0.94 -11.56
CA ALA A 12 -0.94 -1.13 -13.01
C ALA A 12 0.31 -0.60 -13.73
N ARG A 13 0.74 0.63 -13.42
CA ARG A 13 1.95 1.23 -14.02
C ARG A 13 3.22 0.43 -13.72
N LEU A 14 3.38 -0.07 -12.48
CA LEU A 14 4.53 -0.90 -12.12
C LEU A 14 4.53 -2.20 -12.91
N ASP A 15 3.38 -2.85 -13.03
CA ASP A 15 3.20 -4.11 -13.75
C ASP A 15 3.22 -3.93 -15.29
N GLY A 16 3.33 -2.70 -15.78
CA GLY A 16 3.36 -2.37 -17.21
C GLY A 16 1.97 -2.40 -17.88
N GLU A 17 0.91 -2.38 -17.08
CA GLU A 17 -0.47 -2.36 -17.52
C GLU A 17 -0.99 -0.94 -17.80
N GLU A 18 -2.11 -0.87 -18.54
CA GLU A 18 -2.79 0.39 -18.84
C GLU A 18 -3.41 1.02 -17.58
N LEU A 19 -3.46 2.36 -17.52
CA LEU A 19 -4.05 3.03 -16.37
C LEU A 19 -5.56 2.80 -16.29
N PRO A 20 -6.14 2.74 -15.07
CA PRO A 20 -7.58 2.62 -14.90
C PRO A 20 -8.33 3.74 -15.64
N PRO A 21 -9.51 3.44 -16.24
CA PRO A 21 -10.25 4.42 -17.02
C PRO A 21 -10.52 5.68 -16.18
N GLY A 22 -10.30 6.86 -16.79
CA GLY A 22 -10.44 8.15 -16.12
C GLY A 22 -9.31 8.54 -15.17
N VAL A 23 -8.21 7.77 -15.11
CA VAL A 23 -6.95 8.17 -14.47
C VAL A 23 -5.91 8.42 -15.56
N THR A 24 -5.47 9.66 -15.69
CA THR A 24 -4.37 10.02 -16.59
C THR A 24 -3.04 10.03 -15.84
N GLY A 25 -1.93 9.92 -16.58
CA GLY A 25 -0.59 10.03 -15.99
C GLY A 25 -0.42 11.33 -15.19
N GLY A 26 -0.81 12.47 -15.76
CA GLY A 26 -0.73 13.76 -15.06
C GLY A 26 -1.57 13.84 -13.79
N LEU A 27 -2.77 13.24 -13.77
CA LEU A 27 -3.61 13.18 -12.56
C LEU A 27 -2.98 12.30 -11.48
N LEU A 28 -2.38 11.18 -11.88
CA LEU A 28 -1.65 10.30 -10.97
C LEU A 28 -0.44 11.03 -10.36
N ASP A 29 0.39 11.65 -11.20
CA ASP A 29 1.61 12.34 -10.75
C ASP A 29 1.28 13.54 -9.85
N ALA A 30 0.21 14.30 -10.17
CA ALA A 30 -0.28 15.39 -9.32
C ALA A 30 -0.72 14.90 -7.93
N HIS A 31 -1.36 13.73 -7.84
CA HIS A 31 -1.74 13.17 -6.55
C HIS A 31 -0.52 12.70 -5.75
N LEU A 32 0.47 12.06 -6.40
CA LEU A 32 1.71 11.67 -5.73
C LEU A 32 2.47 12.91 -5.22
N ALA A 33 2.49 14.02 -5.96
CA ALA A 33 3.06 15.26 -5.46
C ALA A 33 2.34 15.81 -4.19
N GLY A 34 1.01 15.62 -4.10
CA GLY A 34 0.20 16.14 -3.00
C GLY A 34 0.01 15.21 -1.79
N CYS A 35 0.22 13.89 -1.93
CA CYS A 35 -0.11 12.91 -0.89
C CYS A 35 1.12 12.10 -0.44
N ALA A 36 1.60 12.37 0.77
CA ALA A 36 2.77 11.70 1.35
C ALA A 36 2.58 10.18 1.52
N ASP A 37 1.40 9.73 1.94
CA ASP A 37 1.11 8.30 2.12
C ASP A 37 1.17 7.54 0.80
N CYS A 38 0.65 8.13 -0.28
CA CYS A 38 0.69 7.51 -1.60
C CYS A 38 2.10 7.49 -2.18
N ARG A 39 2.95 8.50 -1.91
CA ARG A 39 4.37 8.46 -2.30
C ARG A 39 5.11 7.33 -1.60
N LEU A 40 5.04 7.30 -0.28
CA LEU A 40 5.72 6.29 0.53
C LEU A 40 5.26 4.88 0.16
N TRP A 41 3.97 4.71 -0.09
CA TRP A 41 3.43 3.45 -0.56
C TRP A 41 3.96 3.08 -1.96
N SER A 42 4.03 4.04 -2.90
CA SER A 42 4.53 3.79 -4.26
C SER A 42 6.00 3.38 -4.29
N GLU A 43 6.83 3.98 -3.44
CA GLU A 43 8.24 3.62 -3.29
C GLU A 43 8.40 2.18 -2.75
N ARG A 44 7.59 1.81 -1.76
CA ARG A 44 7.57 0.45 -1.20
C ARG A 44 7.11 -0.58 -2.23
N ALA A 45 6.08 -0.26 -3.01
CA ALA A 45 5.57 -1.11 -4.07
C ALA A 45 6.62 -1.34 -5.16
N ALA A 46 7.30 -0.29 -5.62
CA ALA A 46 8.38 -0.39 -6.58
C ALA A 46 9.54 -1.25 -6.07
N ARG A 47 9.93 -1.08 -4.80
CA ARG A 47 10.97 -1.92 -4.18
C ARG A 47 10.56 -3.39 -4.12
N LEU A 48 9.30 -3.68 -3.77
CA LEU A 48 8.80 -5.04 -3.73
C LEU A 48 8.85 -5.68 -5.14
N GLN A 49 8.38 -4.96 -6.15
CA GLN A 49 8.40 -5.43 -7.54
C GLN A 49 9.81 -5.77 -8.02
N GLN A 50 10.81 -4.94 -7.67
CA GLN A 50 12.20 -5.19 -8.03
C GLN A 50 12.71 -6.50 -7.41
N LEU A 51 12.41 -6.73 -6.13
CA LEU A 51 12.82 -7.95 -5.41
C LEU A 51 12.15 -9.20 -5.99
N THR A 52 10.84 -9.15 -6.25
CA THR A 52 10.10 -10.29 -6.80
C THR A 52 10.52 -10.60 -8.24
N SER A 53 10.73 -9.56 -9.05
CA SER A 53 11.21 -9.70 -10.43
C SER A 53 12.63 -10.28 -10.49
N ALA A 54 13.51 -9.91 -9.54
CA ALA A 54 14.84 -10.51 -9.43
C ALA A 54 14.77 -11.99 -9.05
N ALA A 55 13.94 -12.35 -8.07
CA ALA A 55 13.74 -13.74 -7.67
C ALA A 55 13.16 -14.59 -8.82
N ALA A 56 12.20 -14.07 -9.58
CA ALA A 56 11.61 -14.75 -10.72
C ALA A 56 12.66 -15.07 -11.82
N ARG A 57 13.57 -14.12 -12.09
CA ARG A 57 14.68 -14.33 -13.04
C ARG A 57 15.65 -15.41 -12.58
N GLN A 58 15.99 -15.44 -11.28
CA GLN A 58 16.87 -16.47 -10.71
C GLN A 58 16.25 -17.86 -10.79
N ALA A 59 14.93 -17.97 -10.59
CA ALA A 59 14.23 -19.23 -10.75
C ALA A 59 14.24 -19.73 -12.20
N ALA A 60 14.07 -18.82 -13.18
CA ALA A 60 14.13 -19.16 -14.60
C ALA A 60 15.51 -19.68 -15.04
N ASP A 61 16.59 -19.06 -14.53
CA ASP A 61 17.97 -19.49 -14.76
C ASP A 61 18.25 -20.88 -14.17
N ALA A 62 17.75 -21.16 -12.96
CA ALA A 62 17.90 -22.48 -12.34
C ALA A 62 17.19 -23.62 -13.10
N THR A 63 16.12 -23.31 -13.84
CA THR A 63 15.42 -24.27 -14.70
C THR A 63 16.06 -24.48 -16.07
N ASP A 64 17.04 -23.66 -16.47
CA ASP A 64 17.78 -23.78 -17.74
C ASP A 64 19.07 -24.63 -17.60
N ALA A 65 19.22 -25.39 -16.51
CA ALA A 65 20.21 -26.46 -16.48
C ALA A 65 19.87 -27.49 -17.58
N PRO A 66 20.79 -27.84 -18.49
CA PRO A 66 20.50 -28.78 -19.59
C PRO A 66 20.35 -30.19 -19.04
N GLY A 67 19.14 -30.50 -18.58
CA GLY A 67 18.69 -31.79 -18.11
C GLY A 67 17.23 -31.94 -18.52
N THR A 68 17.03 -32.51 -19.71
CA THR A 68 15.76 -32.86 -20.37
C THR A 68 14.56 -32.96 -19.44
N LEU A 69 13.57 -32.06 -19.60
CA LEU A 69 12.21 -32.31 -19.14
C LEU A 69 11.20 -31.93 -20.24
N THR A 70 10.54 -32.95 -20.76
CA THR A 70 9.37 -32.91 -21.63
C THR A 70 8.24 -32.07 -21.02
N PRO A 71 7.55 -31.21 -21.80
CA PRO A 71 6.39 -30.46 -21.32
C PRO A 71 5.17 -31.39 -21.26
N GLY A 72 4.79 -31.83 -20.07
CA GLY A 72 3.60 -32.65 -19.88
C GLY A 72 3.61 -33.50 -18.61
N ALA A 73 3.70 -32.88 -17.44
CA ALA A 73 3.35 -33.56 -16.19
C ALA A 73 2.86 -32.53 -15.16
N LEU A 74 1.56 -32.27 -15.15
CA LEU A 74 0.87 -31.96 -13.91
C LEU A 74 0.97 -33.22 -13.03
N ALA A 75 2.00 -33.31 -12.21
CA ALA A 75 2.10 -34.32 -11.18
C ALA A 75 2.26 -33.63 -9.82
N SER A 76 1.12 -33.32 -9.22
CA SER A 76 0.99 -33.14 -7.78
C SER A 76 1.27 -34.47 -7.08
N ASP A 77 2.51 -34.96 -7.06
CA ASP A 77 2.91 -36.07 -6.20
C ASP A 77 4.45 -36.17 -6.09
N ALA A 78 5.00 -35.65 -4.98
CA ALA A 78 6.19 -36.20 -4.30
C ALA A 78 6.64 -35.29 -3.14
N LEU A 79 5.75 -34.92 -2.22
CA LEU A 79 6.19 -34.59 -0.87
C LEU A 79 6.34 -35.91 -0.09
N LYS A 80 7.46 -36.61 -0.28
CA LYS A 80 7.85 -37.66 0.66
C LYS A 80 8.50 -36.99 1.88
N PRO A 81 7.94 -37.11 3.09
CA PRO A 81 8.58 -36.58 4.27
C PRO A 81 9.81 -37.46 4.59
N ARG A 82 11.02 -36.88 4.51
CA ARG A 82 12.17 -37.48 5.18
C ARG A 82 11.97 -37.27 6.68
N ALA A 83 11.70 -38.37 7.37
CA ALA A 83 11.76 -38.44 8.81
C ALA A 83 13.11 -37.90 9.30
N LEU A 84 13.09 -36.72 9.90
CA LEU A 84 14.14 -36.27 10.80
C LEU A 84 13.61 -36.45 12.22
N ALA A 85 14.38 -37.22 12.97
CA ALA A 85 14.14 -37.53 14.36
C ALA A 85 14.06 -36.26 15.22
N SER A 86 13.12 -36.31 16.17
CA SER A 86 13.05 -35.65 17.47
C SER A 86 13.89 -34.39 17.72
N GLY A 87 13.19 -33.27 17.89
CA GLY A 87 13.64 -32.08 18.61
C GLY A 87 12.43 -31.32 19.14
N ALA A 88 11.80 -31.85 20.19
CA ALA A 88 10.74 -31.16 20.91
C ALA A 88 11.29 -29.90 21.58
N LEU A 89 10.82 -28.72 21.15
CA LEU A 89 10.82 -27.51 21.96
C LEU A 89 9.40 -26.94 21.93
N ALA A 90 8.79 -27.00 23.10
CA ALA A 90 7.40 -26.67 23.38
C ALA A 90 7.03 -25.24 22.95
N SER A 91 5.91 -25.11 22.25
CA SER A 91 5.27 -23.83 21.93
C SER A 91 3.89 -23.74 22.60
N ASP A 92 3.83 -24.04 23.91
CA ASP A 92 2.59 -24.01 24.71
C ASP A 92 2.38 -22.71 25.53
N GLY A 93 3.05 -21.61 25.19
CA GLY A 93 2.98 -20.38 26.01
C GLY A 93 2.70 -19.06 25.29
N LEU A 94 2.81 -19.01 23.96
CA LEU A 94 2.81 -17.73 23.24
C LEU A 94 1.39 -17.18 22.99
N LEU A 95 0.42 -18.06 22.72
CA LEU A 95 -0.95 -17.66 22.43
C LEU A 95 -1.71 -17.19 23.69
N ASP A 96 -1.43 -17.78 24.87
CA ASP A 96 -2.07 -17.36 26.13
C ASP A 96 -1.61 -15.95 26.56
N ARG A 97 -0.34 -15.61 26.28
CA ARG A 97 0.23 -14.28 26.57
C ARG A 97 -0.35 -13.16 25.70
N LEU A 98 -0.67 -13.46 24.44
CA LEU A 98 -1.34 -12.51 23.54
C LEU A 98 -2.81 -12.28 23.93
N ARG A 99 -3.52 -13.31 24.40
CA ARG A 99 -4.91 -13.18 24.86
C ARG A 99 -5.06 -12.36 26.14
N ARG A 100 -4.13 -12.51 27.09
CA ARG A 100 -4.16 -11.74 28.35
C ARG A 100 -3.90 -10.24 28.16
N SER A 101 -3.22 -9.86 27.09
CA SER A 101 -2.93 -8.46 26.76
C SER A 101 -4.14 -7.70 26.19
N ALA A 102 -5.20 -8.39 25.78
CA ALA A 102 -6.41 -7.78 25.22
C ALA A 102 -7.49 -7.45 26.27
N ALA A 103 -7.29 -7.82 27.55
CA ALA A 103 -8.31 -7.73 28.59
C ALA A 103 -8.07 -6.64 29.66
N HIS A 104 -6.96 -5.88 29.59
CA HIS A 104 -6.76 -4.68 30.41
C HIS A 104 -6.83 -3.44 29.53
N GLY A 105 -8.03 -2.90 29.39
CA GLY A 105 -8.23 -1.48 29.07
C GLY A 105 -8.01 -0.62 30.31
N ASP A 106 -7.66 0.64 30.10
CA ASP A 106 -8.06 1.85 30.85
C ASP A 106 -7.25 3.00 30.23
N GLY A 107 -7.85 3.89 29.44
CA GLY A 107 -8.42 5.16 29.91
C GLY A 107 -7.53 6.30 29.37
N GLU A 108 -7.92 6.94 28.26
CA GLU A 108 -8.55 8.27 28.23
C GLU A 108 -7.52 9.42 28.29
N ASP A 109 -7.35 10.16 27.18
CA ASP A 109 -7.51 11.63 27.18
C ASP A 109 -7.59 12.20 25.75
N ARG A 110 -8.83 12.47 25.37
CA ARG A 110 -9.34 13.66 24.69
C ARG A 110 -8.30 14.74 24.29
N SER A 111 -7.98 14.84 23.00
CA SER A 111 -7.75 16.14 22.37
C SER A 111 -8.26 16.21 20.94
N HIS A 112 -9.48 16.72 20.85
CA HIS A 112 -10.05 17.28 19.64
C HIS A 112 -9.19 18.46 19.18
N HIS A 113 -8.45 18.30 18.09
CA HIS A 113 -8.04 19.45 17.28
C HIS A 113 -8.78 19.42 15.94
N GLN A 114 -10.09 19.66 16.05
CA GLN A 114 -10.92 20.14 14.95
C GLN A 114 -10.34 21.50 14.53
N LYS A 115 -9.50 21.51 13.49
CA LYS A 115 -9.15 22.77 12.84
C LYS A 115 -10.42 23.35 12.23
N SER A 116 -10.84 24.42 12.89
CA SER A 116 -11.87 25.38 12.51
C SER A 116 -11.75 25.78 11.04
N PHE A 117 -12.60 25.21 10.19
CA PHE A 117 -13.04 25.90 8.97
C PHE A 117 -14.10 26.93 9.37
N GLY A 118 -13.65 27.97 10.06
CA GLY A 118 -14.41 29.18 10.35
C GLY A 118 -14.55 30.04 9.11
N ARG A 119 -15.63 29.79 8.37
CA ARG A 119 -16.49 30.77 7.68
C ARG A 119 -15.92 32.21 7.60
N SER A 120 -15.52 32.64 6.40
CA SER A 120 -15.49 34.05 6.03
C SER A 120 -16.06 34.20 4.63
N GLY A 121 -17.07 35.06 4.52
CA GLY A 121 -17.82 35.37 3.29
C GLY A 121 -19.27 34.92 3.40
N PRO A 122 -20.19 35.83 3.76
CA PRO A 122 -20.86 36.50 2.65
C PRO A 122 -21.13 38.00 2.85
N ALA A 123 -21.18 38.67 1.69
CA ALA A 123 -22.07 39.76 1.27
C ALA A 123 -22.12 41.02 2.14
N ALA A 124 -21.63 42.15 1.61
CA ALA A 124 -22.41 43.25 1.02
C ALA A 124 -21.90 44.51 1.76
N ASP A 125 -22.05 45.76 1.37
CA ASP A 125 -22.92 46.45 0.45
C ASP A 125 -22.32 47.87 0.30
N THR A 126 -22.83 48.57 -0.68
CA THR A 126 -22.60 49.97 -1.06
C THR A 126 -22.37 50.98 0.06
N ARG A 127 -21.40 51.89 -0.16
CA ARG A 127 -21.50 53.30 0.24
C ARG A 127 -20.88 54.16 -0.87
N GLY A 128 -21.74 54.86 -1.59
CA GLY A 128 -21.34 56.14 -2.17
C GLY A 128 -21.25 57.18 -1.06
N ASP A 129 -20.29 58.08 -1.17
CA ASP A 129 -20.44 59.47 -0.71
C ASP A 129 -19.49 60.33 -1.56
N GLY A 130 -20.03 61.45 -2.02
CA GLY A 130 -19.41 62.30 -3.03
C GLY A 130 -18.49 63.38 -2.44
N ASP A 131 -18.01 64.20 -3.36
CA ASP A 131 -17.81 65.64 -3.19
C ASP A 131 -16.78 66.13 -2.15
N ARG A 132 -15.56 66.45 -2.62
CA ARG A 132 -14.99 67.81 -2.56
C ARG A 132 -13.60 67.92 -3.21
N ASP A 133 -13.36 69.11 -3.76
CA ASP A 133 -12.10 69.69 -4.25
C ASP A 133 -11.65 69.31 -5.67
N ARG A 134 -12.26 69.93 -6.69
CA ARG A 134 -11.56 70.91 -7.55
C ARG A 134 -12.49 71.73 -8.44
#